data_AF-A0A2V8QF42-F1
#
_entry.id   AF-A0A2V8QF42-F1
#
_cell.length_a   1.000
_cell.length_b   1.000
_cell.length_c   1.000
_cell.angle_alpha   90.00
_cell.angle_beta   90.00
_cell.angle_gamma   90.00
#
_symmetry.space_group_name_H-M   'P 1'
#
loop_
_entity.id
_entity.type
_entity.pdbx_description
1 polymer ?
#
loop_
_entity_poly.entity_id
_entity_poly.type
_entity_poly.pdbx_seq_one_letter_code
_entity_poly.pdbx_strand_id
1 'polypeptide(L)'
;MIASVLVIGCGKRRPPLPPVERVQQRTELLSGTQQGNAVILSWPAPLRNAQDDSVQSIRRIDIYRLAENPGSPRGLTEDEFAARATLVGSVAYEQIQNAGENLTYFDSLE
;
A
#
# COMPACT_ATOMS: atom_id res chain seq x y z
N MET A 1 40.60 33.48 46.62
CA MET A 1 40.29 34.02 45.28
C MET A 1 39.99 32.82 44.38
N ILE A 2 38.75 32.69 43.93
CA ILE A 2 38.18 31.48 43.31
C ILE A 2 38.41 31.55 41.79
N ALA A 3 38.92 30.49 41.17
CA ALA A 3 39.07 30.36 39.73
C ALA A 3 38.10 29.28 39.20
N SER A 4 37.01 29.72 38.57
CA SER A 4 35.99 28.87 37.96
C SER A 4 36.27 28.64 36.48
N VAL A 5 36.33 27.38 36.06
CA VAL A 5 36.51 26.93 34.67
C VAL A 5 35.14 26.87 33.99
N LEU A 6 34.94 27.63 32.90
CA LEU A 6 33.73 27.61 32.07
C LEU A 6 33.98 26.77 30.81
N VAL A 7 33.36 25.59 30.76
CA VAL A 7 33.37 24.72 29.57
C VAL A 7 32.32 25.23 28.59
N ILE A 8 32.79 25.81 27.48
CA ILE A 8 31.93 26.33 26.40
C ILE A 8 31.56 25.15 25.48
N GLY A 9 30.43 24.50 25.76
CA GLY A 9 29.85 23.48 24.89
C GLY A 9 29.11 24.10 23.70
N CYS A 10 29.80 24.34 22.58
CA CYS A 10 29.14 24.70 21.32
C CYS A 10 28.41 23.49 20.73
N GLY A 11 27.12 23.35 21.03
CA GLY A 11 26.26 22.37 20.39
C GLY A 11 26.06 22.71 18.91
N LYS A 12 26.76 21.99 18.01
CA LYS A 12 26.54 22.09 16.56
C LYS A 12 25.15 21.58 16.24
N ARG A 13 24.21 22.50 15.98
CA ARG A 13 22.86 22.14 15.53
C ARG A 13 22.97 21.38 14.23
N ARG A 14 22.56 20.11 14.23
CA ARG A 14 22.42 19.35 13.00
C ARG A 14 21.28 19.95 12.18
N PRO A 15 21.39 20.01 10.84
CA PRO A 15 20.25 20.31 10.01
C PRO A 15 19.08 19.38 10.36
N PRO A 16 17.81 19.84 10.25
CA PRO A 16 16.68 18.95 10.39
C PRO A 16 16.80 17.82 9.36
N LEU A 17 16.44 16.60 9.74
CA LEU A 17 16.38 15.51 8.77
C LEU A 17 15.34 15.86 7.70
N PRO A 18 15.60 15.47 6.43
CA PRO A 18 14.59 15.59 5.40
C PRO A 18 13.34 14.80 5.81
N PRO A 19 12.14 15.27 5.44
CA PRO A 19 10.91 14.53 5.67
C PRO A 19 10.99 13.13 5.06
N VAL A 20 10.56 12.12 5.82
CA VAL A 20 10.44 10.75 5.31
C VAL A 20 9.17 10.69 4.46
N GLU A 21 9.33 10.41 3.18
CA GLU A 21 8.21 10.18 2.26
C GLU A 21 7.47 8.90 2.68
N ARG A 22 6.14 8.97 2.77
CA ARG A 22 5.31 7.83 3.17
C ARG A 22 4.86 7.07 1.93
N VAL A 23 5.24 5.80 1.83
CA VAL A 23 4.69 4.89 0.82
C VAL A 23 3.20 4.71 1.10
N GLN A 24 2.36 4.98 0.10
CA GLN A 24 0.93 4.72 0.20
C GLN A 24 0.69 3.21 0.19
N GLN A 25 0.35 2.64 1.34
CA GLN A 25 0.06 1.20 1.47
C GLN A 25 -1.39 0.85 1.13
N ARG A 26 -2.29 1.84 1.21
CA ARG A 26 -3.72 1.70 0.90
C ARG A 26 -4.05 2.58 -0.30
N THR A 27 -4.76 2.02 -1.27
CA THR A 27 -5.33 2.77 -2.38
C THR A 27 -6.82 3.03 -2.13
N GLU A 28 -7.23 4.28 -2.27
CA GLU A 28 -8.64 4.69 -2.28
C GLU A 28 -9.19 4.78 -3.71
N LEU A 29 -8.32 4.57 -4.72
CA LEU A 29 -8.61 4.72 -6.14
C LEU A 29 -8.68 3.36 -6.85
N LEU A 30 -9.26 2.35 -6.18
CA LEU A 30 -9.56 1.08 -6.81
C LEU A 30 -10.82 1.22 -7.67
N SER A 31 -10.70 0.87 -8.94
CA SER A 31 -11.79 0.82 -9.90
C SER A 31 -11.95 -0.59 -10.45
N GLY A 32 -13.18 -0.97 -10.78
CA GLY A 32 -13.48 -2.26 -11.38
C GLY A 32 -14.58 -2.14 -12.42
N THR A 33 -14.41 -2.81 -13.55
CA THR A 33 -15.44 -2.95 -14.57
C THR A 33 -15.59 -4.42 -14.95
N GLN A 34 -16.82 -4.88 -15.13
CA GLN A 34 -17.05 -6.22 -15.64
C GLN A 34 -17.23 -6.17 -17.17
N GLN A 35 -16.42 -6.95 -17.88
CA GLN A 35 -16.50 -7.12 -19.32
C GLN A 35 -16.66 -8.61 -19.63
N GLY A 36 -17.86 -9.01 -20.04
CA GLY A 36 -18.19 -10.41 -20.30
C GLY A 36 -18.01 -11.27 -19.03
N ASN A 37 -17.14 -12.28 -19.13
CA ASN A 37 -16.79 -13.17 -18.03
C ASN A 37 -15.52 -12.75 -17.27
N ALA A 38 -15.12 -11.48 -17.35
CA ALA A 38 -13.96 -10.99 -16.61
C ALA A 38 -14.31 -9.71 -15.83
N VAL A 39 -13.80 -9.61 -14.61
CA VAL A 39 -13.74 -8.36 -13.85
C VAL A 39 -12.33 -7.79 -14.02
N ILE A 40 -12.25 -6.59 -14.56
CA ILE A 40 -11.01 -5.86 -14.79
C ILE A 40 -10.87 -4.84 -13.68
N LEU A 41 -9.87 -5.03 -12.82
CA LEU A 41 -9.53 -4.14 -11.72
C LEU A 41 -8.38 -3.22 -12.15
N SER A 42 -8.46 -1.94 -11.81
CA SER A 42 -7.40 -0.97 -12.05
C SER A 42 -7.22 -0.04 -10.86
N TRP A 43 -5.98 0.19 -10.46
CA TRP A 43 -5.61 1.10 -9.37
C TRP A 43 -4.23 1.72 -9.62
N PRO A 44 -3.92 2.90 -9.03
CA PRO A 44 -2.59 3.50 -9.16
C PRO A 44 -1.48 2.62 -8.63
N ALA A 45 -0.39 2.51 -9.38
CA ALA A 45 0.83 1.91 -8.89
C ALA A 45 1.47 2.80 -7.81
N PRO A 46 2.16 2.23 -6.80
CA PRO A 46 2.88 3.04 -5.83
C PRO A 46 3.99 3.83 -6.51
N LEU A 47 3.86 5.17 -6.57
CA LEU A 47 4.79 6.09 -7.25
C LEU A 47 6.26 5.87 -6.85
N ARG A 48 6.49 5.57 -5.57
CA ARG A 48 7.79 5.19 -5.01
C ARG A 48 7.55 4.11 -3.98
N ASN A 49 8.04 2.91 -4.26
CA ASN A 49 8.10 1.86 -3.27
C ASN A 49 9.29 2.12 -2.31
N ALA A 50 9.22 1.62 -1.08
CA ALA A 50 10.37 1.73 -0.18
C ALA A 50 11.52 0.82 -0.63
N GLN A 51 12.72 1.13 -0.14
CA GLN A 51 13.90 0.28 -0.34
C GLN A 51 13.64 -1.16 0.13
N ASP A 52 14.33 -2.13 -0.47
CA ASP A 52 14.09 -3.55 -0.24
C ASP A 52 14.23 -3.97 1.25
N ASP A 53 15.12 -3.34 2.01
CA ASP A 53 15.32 -3.62 3.44
C ASP A 53 14.25 -3.00 4.34
N SER A 54 13.37 -2.16 3.78
CA SER A 54 12.30 -1.50 4.52
C SER A 54 11.05 -2.39 4.64
N VAL A 55 10.47 -2.41 5.84
CA VAL A 55 9.13 -2.99 6.09
C VAL A 55 8.01 -2.30 5.31
N GLN A 56 8.28 -1.10 4.78
CA GLN A 56 7.34 -0.34 3.95
C GLN A 56 7.44 -0.73 2.47
N SER A 57 8.34 -1.66 2.11
CA SER A 57 8.47 -2.17 0.75
C SER A 57 7.29 -3.09 0.46
N ILE A 58 6.41 -2.67 -0.45
CA ILE A 58 5.28 -3.46 -0.91
C ILE A 58 5.84 -4.59 -1.76
N ARG A 59 5.84 -5.81 -1.22
CA ARG A 59 6.37 -7.01 -1.89
C ARG A 59 5.35 -7.75 -2.73
N ARG A 60 4.08 -7.63 -2.36
CA ARG A 60 2.97 -8.33 -3.00
C ARG A 60 1.68 -7.57 -2.76
N ILE A 61 0.80 -7.60 -3.73
CA ILE A 61 -0.59 -7.14 -3.59
C ILE A 61 -1.46 -8.36 -3.79
N ASP A 62 -2.27 -8.69 -2.79
CA ASP A 62 -3.21 -9.81 -2.85
C ASP A 62 -4.60 -9.30 -3.22
N ILE A 63 -5.23 -9.91 -4.23
CA ILE A 63 -6.55 -9.54 -4.73
C ILE A 63 -7.58 -10.50 -4.16
N TYR A 64 -8.53 -9.96 -3.41
CA TYR A 64 -9.63 -10.71 -2.81
C TYR A 64 -10.96 -10.38 -3.48
N ARG A 65 -11.78 -11.40 -3.68
CA ARG A 65 -13.15 -11.30 -4.20
C ARG A 65 -14.15 -11.74 -3.15
N LEU A 66 -15.20 -10.94 -2.97
CA LEU A 66 -16.37 -11.31 -2.19
C LEU A 66 -17.59 -11.36 -3.10
N ALA A 67 -18.21 -12.53 -3.22
CA ALA A 67 -19.48 -12.69 -3.92
C ALA A 67 -20.64 -12.47 -2.95
N GLU A 68 -21.49 -11.50 -3.23
CA GLU A 68 -22.65 -11.17 -2.39
C GLU A 68 -23.96 -11.24 -3.17
N ASN A 69 -25.02 -11.68 -2.49
CA ASN A 69 -26.36 -11.62 -3.04
C ASN A 69 -26.85 -10.17 -3.07
N PRO A 70 -27.71 -9.78 -4.03
CA PRO A 70 -28.23 -8.41 -4.13
C PRO A 70 -28.93 -7.87 -2.87
N GLY A 71 -29.41 -8.75 -1.98
CA GLY A 71 -30.05 -8.40 -0.71
C GLY A 71 -29.13 -8.39 0.50
N SER A 72 -27.81 -8.57 0.32
CA SER A 72 -26.86 -8.60 1.43
C SER A 72 -26.77 -7.22 2.12
N PRO A 73 -26.62 -7.16 3.45
CA PRO A 73 -26.42 -5.91 4.16
C PRO A 73 -25.25 -5.11 3.60
N ARG A 74 -25.42 -3.79 3.48
CA ARG A 74 -24.34 -2.90 3.05
C ARG A 74 -23.42 -2.61 4.22
N GLY A 75 -22.12 -2.65 3.95
CA GLY A 75 -21.09 -2.40 4.95
C GLY A 75 -20.66 -3.69 5.62
N LEU A 76 -19.37 -3.95 5.55
CA LEU A 76 -18.70 -5.07 6.21
C LEU A 76 -17.58 -4.50 7.04
N THR A 77 -17.40 -5.07 8.23
CA THR A 77 -16.15 -4.90 8.97
C THR A 77 -15.01 -5.60 8.23
N GLU A 78 -13.78 -5.22 8.54
CA GLU A 78 -12.59 -5.86 7.97
C GLU A 78 -12.55 -7.37 8.28
N ASP A 79 -12.94 -7.76 9.49
CA ASP A 79 -12.99 -9.17 9.93
C ASP A 79 -14.04 -9.97 9.14
N GLU A 80 -15.23 -9.41 8.93
CA GLU A 80 -16.29 -10.06 8.15
C GLU A 80 -15.91 -10.21 6.68
N PHE A 81 -15.26 -9.20 6.10
CA PHE A 81 -14.72 -9.28 4.75
C PHE A 81 -13.66 -10.38 4.66
N ALA A 82 -12.68 -10.38 5.57
CA ALA A 82 -11.59 -11.35 5.59
C ALA A 82 -12.09 -12.79 5.76
N ALA A 83 -13.15 -13.01 6.54
CA ALA A 83 -13.72 -14.34 6.77
C ALA A 83 -14.46 -14.91 5.55
N ARG A 84 -14.96 -14.06 4.65
CA ARG A 84 -15.85 -14.45 3.53
C ARG A 84 -15.20 -14.31 2.16
N ALA A 85 -14.23 -13.41 2.02
CA ALA A 85 -13.57 -13.15 0.76
C ALA A 85 -12.62 -14.30 0.37
N THR A 86 -12.49 -14.52 -0.92
CA THR A 86 -11.59 -15.52 -1.51
C THR A 86 -10.43 -14.82 -2.19
N LEU A 87 -9.20 -15.28 -1.97
CA LEU A 87 -8.03 -14.82 -2.72
C LEU A 87 -8.16 -15.31 -4.17
N VAL A 88 -8.24 -14.40 -5.13
CA VAL A 88 -8.33 -14.73 -6.56
C VAL A 88 -7.01 -14.59 -7.30
N GLY A 89 -6.03 -13.91 -6.69
CA GLY A 89 -4.65 -13.90 -7.17
C GLY A 89 -3.81 -12.82 -6.51
N SER A 90 -2.60 -12.62 -7.04
CA SER A 90 -1.63 -11.69 -6.49
C SER A 90 -0.82 -11.01 -7.59
N VAL A 91 -0.41 -9.76 -7.34
CA VAL A 91 0.60 -9.04 -8.14
C VAL A 91 1.95 -9.18 -7.43
N ALA A 92 2.95 -9.71 -8.15
CA ALA A 92 4.30 -9.91 -7.63
C ALA A 92 5.13 -8.62 -7.57
N TYR A 93 6.22 -8.64 -6.80
CA TYR A 93 7.10 -7.50 -6.59
C TYR A 93 7.63 -6.92 -7.91
N GLU A 94 8.03 -7.78 -8.83
CA GLU A 94 8.59 -7.41 -10.12
C GLU A 94 7.55 -6.67 -10.97
N GLN A 95 6.29 -7.10 -10.92
CA GLN A 95 5.20 -6.42 -11.62
C GLN A 95 4.90 -5.05 -11.00
N ILE A 96 5.01 -4.92 -9.68
CA ILE A 96 4.84 -3.64 -8.97
C ILE A 96 5.96 -2.66 -9.34
N GLN A 97 7.21 -3.13 -9.38
CA GLN A 97 8.38 -2.29 -9.71
C GLN A 97 8.38 -1.82 -11.17
N ASN A 98 7.86 -2.64 -12.08
CA ASN A 98 7.80 -2.34 -13.51
C ASN A 98 6.44 -1.76 -13.95
N ALA A 99 5.55 -1.48 -13.00
CA ALA A 99 4.24 -0.90 -13.31
C ALA A 99 4.40 0.53 -13.86
N GLY A 100 3.51 0.90 -14.78
CA GLY A 100 3.37 2.29 -15.21
C GLY A 100 2.62 3.11 -14.16
N GLU A 101 1.74 3.99 -14.61
CA GLU A 101 0.91 4.80 -13.69
C GLU A 101 -0.08 3.93 -12.89
N ASN A 102 -0.60 2.88 -13.52
CA ASN A 102 -1.61 1.98 -12.93
C ASN A 102 -1.18 0.52 -13.01
N LEU A 103 -1.65 -0.26 -12.05
CA LEU A 103 -1.71 -1.71 -12.07
C LEU A 103 -3.09 -2.16 -12.54
N THR A 104 -3.12 -3.24 -13.34
CA THR A 104 -4.36 -3.84 -13.82
C THR A 104 -4.36 -5.33 -13.53
N TYR A 105 -5.48 -5.84 -13.04
CA TYR A 105 -5.69 -7.27 -12.78
C TYR A 105 -6.95 -7.76 -13.46
N PHE A 106 -6.86 -8.93 -14.09
CA PHE A 106 -7.98 -9.59 -14.76
C PHE A 106 -8.42 -10.79 -13.94
N ASP A 107 -9.63 -10.72 -13.41
CA ASP A 107 -10.27 -11.77 -12.64
C ASP A 107 -11.34 -12.46 -13.50
N SER A 108 -11.10 -13.71 -13.90
CA SER A 108 -12.07 -14.49 -14.68
C SER A 108 -13.19 -15.03 -13.78
N LEU A 109 -14.42 -14.92 -14.28
CA LEU A 109 -15.64 -15.46 -13.70
C LEU A 109 -15.92 -16.80 -14.38
N GLU A 110 -15.79 -17.89 -13.63
CA GLU A 110 -16.19 -19.25 -14.04
C GLU A 110 -17.65 -19.53 -13.69
#